data_AF-A0A2E7HDV6-F1
#
_entry.id   AF-A0A2E7HDV6-F1
#
_cell.length_a   1.000
_cell.length_b   1.000
_cell.length_c   1.000
_cell.angle_alpha   90.00
_cell.angle_beta   90.00
_cell.angle_gamma   90.00
#
_symmetry.space_group_name_H-M   'P 1'
#
loop_
_entity.id
_entity.type
_entity.pdbx_description
1 polymer ?
#
loop_
_entity_poly.entity_id
_entity_poly.type
_entity_poly.pdbx_seq_one_letter_code
_entity_poly.pdbx_strand_id
1 'polypeptide(L)'
;MPESKQDLLKFCGPTEYSLRNLADGVIYCQHYSAYNDPFEFWSNIYEGIPDALREPERFAAALRAWGMEGCSPQDEDVIAYFNECKDYQPPFQEMRDEVRIACFGSQRDNLLMWSHYADGLRGFCIVFDENLVTKAEPEGYVVDVAYIDAPPTLDSFVYAIARDQDWYHQMAIEETETRIQH
;
A
#
# COMPACT_ATOMS: atom_id res chain seq x y z
N MET A 1 -10.92 17.27 20.63
CA MET A 1 -12.02 17.26 19.65
C MET A 1 -12.08 15.85 19.13
N PRO A 2 -13.20 15.12 19.17
CA PRO A 2 -13.28 13.85 18.47
C PRO A 2 -13.08 14.16 16.99
N GLU A 3 -12.11 13.51 16.35
CA GLU A 3 -11.90 13.62 14.91
C GLU A 3 -13.23 13.29 14.22
N SER A 4 -13.79 14.25 13.48
CA SER A 4 -14.97 13.97 12.68
C SER A 4 -14.55 12.96 11.63
N LYS A 5 -15.10 11.74 11.70
CA LYS A 5 -14.89 10.71 10.69
C LYS A 5 -15.18 11.31 9.32
N GLN A 6 -14.20 11.26 8.40
CA GLN A 6 -14.40 11.77 7.05
C GLN A 6 -15.33 10.82 6.28
N ASP A 7 -16.28 11.39 5.55
CA ASP A 7 -17.17 10.62 4.69
C ASP A 7 -16.39 10.09 3.49
N LEU A 8 -16.60 8.83 3.13
CA LEU A 8 -16.11 8.25 1.88
C LEU A 8 -17.09 8.57 0.76
N LEU A 9 -16.75 9.55 -0.08
CA LEU A 9 -17.66 10.09 -1.09
C LEU A 9 -17.29 9.62 -2.49
N LYS A 10 -18.26 9.15 -3.25
CA LYS A 10 -18.09 8.88 -4.69
C LYS A 10 -19.10 9.65 -5.51
N PHE A 11 -18.60 10.49 -6.40
CA PHE A 11 -19.37 11.30 -7.32
C PHE A 11 -19.61 10.51 -8.60
N CYS A 12 -20.86 10.45 -9.04
CA CYS A 12 -21.28 9.59 -10.14
C CYS A 12 -22.22 10.35 -11.07
N GLY A 13 -22.01 10.23 -12.38
CA GLY A 13 -23.01 10.60 -13.38
C GLY A 13 -24.22 9.65 -13.34
N PRO A 14 -25.38 10.06 -13.88
CA PRO A 14 -26.61 9.24 -13.90
C PRO A 14 -26.57 8.17 -15.01
N THR A 15 -25.46 7.43 -15.10
CA THR A 15 -25.29 6.34 -16.08
C THR A 15 -25.98 5.05 -15.61
N GLU A 16 -26.32 4.15 -16.54
CA GLU A 16 -26.89 2.84 -16.21
C GLU A 16 -25.98 2.06 -15.24
N TYR A 17 -24.66 2.09 -15.45
CA TYR A 17 -23.68 1.46 -14.57
C TYR A 17 -23.69 2.06 -13.16
N SER A 18 -23.67 3.39 -13.05
CA SER A 18 -23.67 4.06 -11.74
C SER A 18 -24.96 3.81 -10.96
N LEU A 19 -26.11 3.80 -11.64
CA LEU A 19 -27.41 3.52 -11.04
C LEU A 19 -27.51 2.06 -10.61
N ARG A 20 -26.99 1.13 -11.41
CA ARG A 20 -26.95 -0.29 -11.07
C ARG A 20 -26.03 -0.57 -9.89
N ASN A 21 -24.84 0.02 -9.86
CA ASN A 21 -23.93 -0.09 -8.72
C ASN A 21 -24.58 0.41 -7.42
N LEU A 22 -25.33 1.51 -7.49
CA LEU A 22 -26.09 2.04 -6.36
C LEU A 22 -27.22 1.09 -5.93
N ALA A 23 -27.98 0.54 -6.89
CA ALA A 23 -29.09 -0.37 -6.60
C ALA A 23 -28.63 -1.70 -6.01
N ASP A 24 -27.52 -2.24 -6.53
CA ASP A 24 -26.94 -3.52 -6.13
C ASP A 24 -26.04 -3.39 -4.89
N GLY A 25 -25.70 -2.16 -4.46
CA GLY A 25 -24.85 -1.89 -3.31
C GLY A 25 -23.39 -2.30 -3.52
N VAL A 26 -22.88 -2.21 -4.75
CA VAL A 26 -21.53 -2.64 -5.12
C VAL A 26 -20.61 -1.47 -5.45
N ILE A 27 -19.33 -1.65 -5.14
CA ILE A 27 -18.26 -0.71 -5.50
C ILE A 27 -17.50 -1.30 -6.68
N TYR A 28 -17.38 -0.51 -7.75
CA TYR A 28 -16.51 -0.85 -8.85
C TYR A 28 -15.06 -0.43 -8.54
N CYS A 29 -14.16 -1.41 -8.49
CA CYS A 29 -12.73 -1.22 -8.33
C CYS A 29 -12.03 -1.60 -9.65
N GLN A 30 -11.20 -0.71 -10.17
CA GLN A 30 -10.53 -0.89 -11.47
C GLN A 30 -9.04 -1.17 -11.31
N HIS A 31 -8.46 -1.82 -12.30
CA HIS A 31 -7.00 -1.97 -12.40
C HIS A 31 -6.35 -0.60 -12.66
N TYR A 32 -5.15 -0.36 -12.11
CA TYR A 32 -4.49 0.95 -12.19
C TYR A 32 -4.22 1.41 -13.64
N SER A 33 -3.97 0.47 -14.56
CA SER A 33 -3.70 0.81 -15.97
C SER A 33 -4.91 1.39 -16.73
N ALA A 34 -6.11 1.35 -16.16
CA ALA A 34 -7.32 1.88 -16.77
C ALA A 34 -7.60 3.35 -16.41
N TYR A 35 -6.82 3.95 -15.50
CA TYR A 35 -6.90 5.38 -15.23
C TYR A 35 -6.26 6.19 -16.36
N ASN A 36 -6.66 7.46 -16.46
CA ASN A 36 -6.30 8.35 -17.56
C ASN A 36 -5.00 9.15 -17.33
N ASP A 37 -4.39 9.03 -16.15
CA ASP A 37 -3.12 9.68 -15.82
C ASP A 37 -1.94 8.74 -16.16
N PRO A 38 -0.97 9.17 -16.99
CA PRO A 38 0.21 8.36 -17.31
C PRO A 38 1.13 8.08 -16.12
N PHE A 39 0.99 8.82 -15.02
CA PHE A 39 1.75 8.66 -13.78
C PHE A 39 0.96 7.92 -12.70
N GLU A 40 -0.27 7.49 -13.00
CA GLU A 40 -1.05 6.68 -12.07
C GLU A 40 -0.26 5.42 -11.68
N PHE A 41 -0.15 5.18 -10.37
CA PHE A 41 0.58 4.02 -9.82
C PHE A 41 2.07 3.93 -10.19
N TRP A 42 2.68 5.01 -10.66
CA TRP A 42 4.12 5.04 -10.91
C TRP A 42 4.90 4.79 -9.62
N SER A 43 5.62 3.67 -9.60
CA SER A 43 6.44 3.20 -8.49
C SER A 43 7.73 2.58 -9.01
N ASN A 44 8.84 2.78 -8.30
CA ASN A 44 10.11 2.11 -8.58
C ASN A 44 10.14 0.81 -7.79
N ILE A 45 10.00 -0.33 -8.45
CA ILE A 45 10.02 -1.64 -7.80
C ILE A 45 11.39 -2.28 -8.02
N TYR A 46 12.06 -2.62 -6.93
CA TYR A 46 13.32 -3.35 -6.93
C TYR A 46 13.16 -4.69 -6.22
N GLU A 47 13.85 -5.69 -6.75
CA GLU A 47 13.78 -7.07 -6.28
C GLU A 47 15.18 -7.69 -6.29
N GLY A 48 15.31 -8.80 -5.56
CA GLY A 48 16.54 -9.54 -5.44
C GLY A 48 17.52 -8.91 -4.45
N ILE A 49 18.50 -9.73 -4.06
CA ILE A 49 19.61 -9.31 -3.21
C ILE A 49 20.38 -8.20 -3.97
N PRO A 50 20.55 -7.00 -3.38
CA PRO A 50 21.26 -5.91 -4.03
C PRO A 50 22.74 -6.24 -4.19
N ASP A 51 23.33 -5.85 -5.33
CA ASP A 51 24.77 -5.99 -5.54
C ASP A 51 25.53 -4.85 -4.85
N ALA A 52 26.47 -5.16 -3.97
CA ALA A 52 27.18 -4.15 -3.19
C ALA A 52 28.02 -3.16 -4.03
N LEU A 53 28.45 -3.55 -5.24
CA LEU A 53 29.24 -2.71 -6.13
C LEU A 53 28.35 -1.92 -7.09
N ARG A 54 27.30 -2.55 -7.63
CA ARG A 54 26.42 -1.95 -8.65
C ARG A 54 25.26 -1.16 -8.04
N GLU A 55 24.84 -1.54 -6.84
CA GLU A 55 23.68 -1.00 -6.12
C GLU A 55 24.03 -0.66 -4.65
N PRO A 56 25.09 0.13 -4.40
CA PRO A 56 25.61 0.36 -3.05
C PRO A 56 24.59 1.01 -2.10
N GLU A 57 23.68 1.84 -2.62
CA GLU A 57 22.63 2.48 -1.82
C GLU A 57 21.56 1.49 -1.35
N ARG A 58 21.14 0.57 -2.23
CA ARG A 58 20.19 -0.51 -1.89
C ARG A 58 20.84 -1.49 -0.91
N PHE A 59 22.09 -1.86 -1.15
CA PHE A 59 22.85 -2.72 -0.24
C PHE A 59 22.98 -2.10 1.15
N ALA A 60 23.33 -0.81 1.21
CA ALA A 60 23.38 -0.09 2.47
C ALA A 60 21.99 -0.01 3.15
N ALA A 61 20.91 0.19 2.39
CA ALA A 61 19.55 0.19 2.92
C ALA A 61 19.16 -1.18 3.52
N ALA A 62 19.57 -2.28 2.89
CA ALA A 62 19.36 -3.63 3.41
C ALA A 62 20.09 -3.86 4.73
N LEU A 63 21.35 -3.45 4.85
CA LEU A 63 22.08 -3.51 6.13
C LEU A 63 21.42 -2.64 7.21
N ARG A 64 20.99 -1.43 6.84
CA ARG A 64 20.29 -0.50 7.76
C ARG A 64 18.99 -1.09 8.30
N ALA A 65 18.23 -1.80 7.47
CA ALA A 65 16.96 -2.38 7.87
C ALA A 65 17.10 -3.32 9.07
N TRP A 66 18.20 -4.08 9.18
CA TRP A 66 18.47 -4.91 10.35
C TRP A 66 19.30 -4.22 11.44
N GLY A 67 19.96 -3.11 11.13
CA GLY A 67 20.93 -2.45 12.02
C GLY A 67 22.37 -2.98 11.88
N MET A 68 22.72 -3.57 10.74
CA MET A 68 24.07 -4.07 10.39
C MET A 68 24.93 -3.01 9.67
N GLU A 69 24.73 -1.73 9.98
CA GLU A 69 25.49 -0.64 9.37
C GLU A 69 27.00 -0.83 9.54
N GLY A 70 27.74 -0.67 8.44
CA GLY A 70 29.21 -0.79 8.44
C GLY A 70 29.76 -2.21 8.31
N CYS A 71 28.91 -3.24 8.30
CA CYS A 71 29.34 -4.60 7.98
C CYS A 71 29.88 -4.70 6.55
N SER A 72 30.87 -5.57 6.36
CA SER A 72 31.49 -5.79 5.06
C SER A 72 30.56 -6.59 4.14
N PRO A 73 30.46 -6.28 2.84
CA PRO A 73 29.77 -7.15 1.88
C PRO A 73 30.43 -8.52 1.68
N GLN A 74 31.68 -8.69 2.15
CA GLN A 74 32.40 -9.97 2.12
C GLN A 74 32.27 -10.74 3.44
N ASP A 75 31.53 -10.22 4.42
CA ASP A 75 31.27 -10.89 5.68
C ASP A 75 30.40 -12.14 5.44
N GLU A 76 30.88 -13.30 5.88
CA GLU A 76 30.19 -14.59 5.68
C GLU A 76 28.81 -14.59 6.35
N ASP A 77 28.68 -13.93 7.51
CA ASP A 77 27.42 -13.87 8.25
C ASP A 77 26.38 -13.00 7.51
N VAL A 78 26.83 -11.87 6.94
CA VAL A 78 25.97 -11.01 6.10
C VAL A 78 25.51 -11.76 4.85
N ILE A 79 26.42 -12.47 4.20
CA ILE A 79 26.10 -13.24 2.99
C ILE A 79 25.11 -14.36 3.33
N ALA A 80 25.33 -15.10 4.41
CA ALA A 80 24.42 -16.16 4.86
C ALA A 80 23.03 -15.59 5.15
N TYR A 81 22.96 -14.54 5.96
CA TYR A 81 21.70 -13.86 6.31
C TYR A 81 20.95 -13.34 5.07
N PHE A 82 21.63 -12.67 4.14
CA PHE A 82 20.99 -12.16 2.92
C PHE A 82 20.42 -13.27 2.04
N ASN A 83 21.07 -14.43 1.99
CA ASN A 83 20.55 -15.58 1.27
C ASN A 83 19.30 -16.18 1.94
N GLU A 84 19.23 -16.18 3.27
CA GLU A 84 18.03 -16.58 4.02
C GLU A 84 16.86 -15.62 3.74
N CYS A 85 17.11 -14.31 3.74
CA CYS A 85 16.09 -13.30 3.47
C CYS A 85 15.52 -13.34 2.05
N LYS A 86 16.25 -13.93 1.10
CA LYS A 86 15.91 -13.91 -0.33
C LYS A 86 14.51 -14.48 -0.60
N ASP A 87 14.14 -15.55 0.10
CA ASP A 87 12.87 -16.27 -0.15
C ASP A 87 11.67 -15.61 0.55
N TYR A 88 11.92 -14.58 1.36
CA TYR A 88 10.89 -13.83 2.10
C TYR A 88 10.43 -12.55 1.39
N GLN A 89 11.01 -12.24 0.23
CA GLN A 89 10.68 -11.05 -0.54
C GLN A 89 9.21 -11.07 -1.02
N PRO A 90 8.42 -10.03 -0.72
CA PRO A 90 7.06 -9.91 -1.24
C PRO A 90 7.06 -9.70 -2.77
N PRO A 91 6.13 -10.32 -3.51
CA PRO A 91 6.04 -10.20 -4.96
C PRO A 91 5.33 -8.90 -5.37
N PHE A 92 5.97 -7.75 -5.12
CA PHE A 92 5.32 -6.44 -5.32
C PHE A 92 4.82 -6.19 -6.74
N GLN A 93 5.46 -6.74 -7.77
CA GLN A 93 4.97 -6.63 -9.14
C GLN A 93 3.63 -7.35 -9.34
N GLU A 94 3.52 -8.59 -8.85
CA GLU A 94 2.29 -9.39 -8.93
C GLU A 94 1.17 -8.73 -8.11
N MET A 95 1.48 -8.31 -6.88
CA MET A 95 0.54 -7.59 -6.02
C MET A 95 0.00 -6.32 -6.70
N ARG A 96 0.85 -5.56 -7.40
CA ARG A 96 0.46 -4.37 -8.14
C ARG A 96 -0.51 -4.70 -9.29
N ASP A 97 -0.31 -5.81 -9.98
CA ASP A 97 -1.16 -6.19 -11.11
C ASP A 97 -2.49 -6.82 -10.64
N GLU A 98 -2.52 -7.41 -9.44
CA GLU A 98 -3.72 -7.99 -8.85
C GLU A 98 -4.63 -6.96 -8.15
N VAL A 99 -4.06 -5.87 -7.62
CA VAL A 99 -4.84 -4.87 -6.88
C VAL A 99 -5.91 -4.21 -7.75
N ARG A 100 -7.05 -3.89 -7.14
CA ARG A 100 -8.15 -3.13 -7.76
C ARG A 100 -8.47 -1.94 -6.88
N ILE A 101 -8.56 -0.75 -7.47
CA ILE A 101 -8.63 0.51 -6.75
C ILE A 101 -9.96 1.22 -7.03
N ALA A 102 -10.52 1.83 -5.99
CA ALA A 102 -11.58 2.81 -6.09
C ALA A 102 -11.19 4.05 -5.28
N CYS A 103 -11.22 5.22 -5.90
CA CYS A 103 -10.94 6.50 -5.22
C CYS A 103 -12.21 7.13 -4.66
N PHE A 104 -12.06 7.82 -3.54
CA PHE A 104 -13.12 8.56 -2.83
C PHE A 104 -12.66 10.00 -2.57
N GLY A 105 -13.61 10.94 -2.56
CA GLY A 105 -13.40 12.29 -2.05
C GLY A 105 -13.79 12.38 -0.59
N SER A 106 -13.29 13.40 0.11
CA SER A 106 -13.60 13.69 1.51
C SER A 106 -14.47 14.95 1.70
N GLN A 107 -14.73 15.70 0.63
CA GLN A 107 -15.50 16.95 0.66
C GLN A 107 -16.72 16.87 -0.26
N ARG A 108 -17.91 16.99 0.33
CA ARG A 108 -19.19 16.83 -0.37
C ARG A 108 -19.52 17.96 -1.34
N ASP A 109 -18.98 19.14 -1.09
CA ASP A 109 -19.17 20.37 -1.87
C ASP A 109 -18.00 20.66 -2.82
N ASN A 110 -17.10 19.70 -3.04
CA ASN A 110 -15.98 19.87 -3.96
C ASN A 110 -16.48 20.02 -5.42
N LEU A 111 -16.51 21.27 -5.91
CA LEU A 111 -17.01 21.61 -7.24
C LEU A 111 -16.24 20.90 -8.37
N LEU A 112 -14.93 20.67 -8.22
CA LEU A 112 -14.14 19.95 -9.23
C LEU A 112 -14.61 18.50 -9.35
N MET A 113 -14.81 17.83 -8.21
CA MET A 113 -15.32 16.45 -8.20
C MET A 113 -16.72 16.37 -8.82
N TRP A 114 -17.62 17.29 -8.46
CA TRP A 114 -18.94 17.37 -9.08
C TRP A 114 -18.90 17.63 -10.59
N SER A 115 -17.99 18.51 -11.03
CA SER A 115 -17.85 18.85 -12.45
C SER A 115 -17.35 17.66 -13.26
N HIS A 116 -16.31 16.97 -12.79
CA HIS A 116 -15.65 15.90 -13.54
C HIS A 116 -16.34 14.54 -13.42
N TYR A 117 -16.83 14.17 -12.23
CA TYR A 117 -17.31 12.82 -11.95
C TYR A 117 -18.84 12.72 -11.79
N ALA A 118 -19.52 13.81 -11.47
CA ALA A 118 -20.99 13.85 -11.37
C ALA A 118 -21.65 14.50 -12.60
N ASP A 119 -21.13 14.21 -13.79
CA ASP A 119 -21.72 14.60 -15.08
C ASP A 119 -22.02 16.11 -15.18
N GLY A 120 -21.05 16.95 -14.77
CA GLY A 120 -21.20 18.40 -14.79
C GLY A 120 -22.29 18.91 -13.86
N LEU A 121 -22.30 18.48 -12.58
CA LEU A 121 -23.27 18.84 -11.54
C LEU A 121 -24.69 18.25 -11.70
N ARG A 122 -24.90 17.32 -12.64
CA ARG A 122 -26.22 16.71 -12.92
C ARG A 122 -26.40 15.32 -12.30
N GLY A 123 -25.31 14.75 -11.81
CA GLY A 123 -25.26 13.44 -11.20
C GLY A 123 -25.60 13.45 -9.72
N PHE A 124 -24.99 12.52 -8.99
CA PHE A 124 -25.25 12.29 -7.58
C PHE A 124 -23.96 11.93 -6.84
N CYS A 125 -24.04 11.97 -5.51
CA CYS A 125 -22.95 11.59 -4.62
C CYS A 125 -23.42 10.46 -3.71
N ILE A 126 -22.64 9.37 -3.66
CA ILE A 126 -22.84 8.25 -2.76
C ILE A 126 -21.92 8.44 -1.55
N VAL A 127 -22.45 8.21 -0.36
CA VAL A 127 -21.68 8.18 0.90
C VAL A 127 -21.54 6.72 1.31
N PHE A 128 -20.31 6.26 1.51
CA PHE A 128 -20.01 4.88 1.91
C PHE A 128 -19.69 4.79 3.40
N ASP A 129 -20.15 3.71 4.04
CA ASP A 129 -19.72 3.34 5.38
C ASP A 129 -18.42 2.54 5.28
N GLU A 130 -17.32 3.14 5.73
CA GLU A 130 -15.99 2.53 5.75
C GLU A 130 -15.95 1.14 6.42
N ASN A 131 -16.74 0.93 7.50
CA ASN A 131 -16.77 -0.37 8.18
C ASN A 131 -17.42 -1.46 7.32
N LEU A 132 -18.39 -1.09 6.47
CA LEU A 132 -19.00 -2.02 5.54
C LEU A 132 -18.08 -2.28 4.34
N VAL A 133 -17.34 -1.26 3.89
CA VAL A 133 -16.35 -1.41 2.80
C VAL A 133 -15.22 -2.34 3.21
N THR A 134 -14.62 -2.12 4.38
CA THR A 134 -13.47 -2.90 4.87
C THR A 134 -13.81 -4.34 5.26
N LYS A 135 -15.08 -4.63 5.54
CA LYS A 135 -15.58 -5.99 5.84
C LYS A 135 -16.23 -6.68 4.64
N ALA A 136 -16.22 -6.04 3.47
CA ALA A 136 -16.75 -6.63 2.25
C ALA A 136 -15.84 -7.77 1.77
N GLU A 137 -16.38 -8.64 0.93
CA GLU A 137 -15.62 -9.71 0.26
C GLU A 137 -15.46 -9.37 -1.23
N PRO A 138 -14.24 -9.39 -1.79
CA PRO A 138 -12.97 -9.68 -1.10
C PRO A 138 -12.56 -8.58 -0.10
N GLU A 139 -11.81 -8.98 0.93
CA GLU A 139 -11.28 -8.06 1.95
C GLU A 139 -10.53 -6.88 1.27
N GLY A 140 -10.83 -5.67 1.74
CA GLY A 140 -10.29 -4.45 1.17
C GLY A 140 -9.85 -3.47 2.25
N TYR A 141 -8.91 -2.61 1.89
CA TYR A 141 -8.37 -1.58 2.77
C TYR A 141 -8.80 -0.20 2.26
N VAL A 142 -9.12 0.69 3.20
CA VAL A 142 -9.32 2.11 2.94
C VAL A 142 -8.11 2.83 3.53
N VAL A 143 -7.45 3.63 2.70
CA VAL A 143 -6.24 4.36 3.09
C VAL A 143 -6.35 5.81 2.62
N ASP A 144 -5.85 6.71 3.45
CA ASP A 144 -5.67 8.10 3.05
C ASP A 144 -4.52 8.22 2.05
N VAL A 145 -4.70 9.06 1.04
CA VAL A 145 -3.68 9.31 0.04
C VAL A 145 -2.62 10.26 0.60
N ALA A 146 -1.38 9.78 0.69
CA ALA A 146 -0.21 10.60 0.98
C ALA A 146 0.44 11.05 -0.34
N TYR A 147 0.38 12.35 -0.64
CA TYR A 147 0.99 12.92 -1.84
C TYR A 147 2.49 13.15 -1.63
N ILE A 148 3.29 12.75 -2.62
CA ILE A 148 4.73 12.92 -2.66
C ILE A 148 5.17 13.44 -4.03
N ASP A 149 6.26 14.20 -4.07
CA ASP A 149 6.73 14.88 -5.29
C ASP A 149 7.53 13.96 -6.25
N ALA A 150 7.77 12.70 -5.85
CA ALA A 150 8.51 11.72 -6.64
C ALA A 150 7.90 10.31 -6.49
N PRO A 151 8.03 9.43 -7.49
CA PRO A 151 7.55 8.05 -7.39
C PRO A 151 8.14 7.35 -6.17
N PRO A 152 7.32 6.64 -5.36
CA PRO A 152 7.82 5.90 -4.22
C PRO A 152 8.67 4.72 -4.71
N THR A 153 9.67 4.37 -3.91
CA THR A 153 10.51 3.19 -4.13
C THR A 153 10.06 2.06 -3.22
N LEU A 154 9.74 0.91 -3.82
CA LEU A 154 9.43 -0.34 -3.14
C LEU A 154 10.57 -1.33 -3.42
N ASP A 155 11.34 -1.66 -2.39
CA ASP A 155 12.40 -2.66 -2.47
C ASP A 155 11.98 -3.90 -1.69
N SER A 156 11.70 -4.99 -2.39
CA SER A 156 11.19 -6.21 -1.75
C SER A 156 12.23 -6.86 -0.83
N PHE A 157 13.52 -6.69 -1.11
CA PHE A 157 14.58 -7.24 -0.26
C PHE A 157 14.74 -6.46 1.04
N VAL A 158 14.73 -5.12 0.97
CA VAL A 158 14.73 -4.27 2.17
C VAL A 158 13.49 -4.55 3.02
N TYR A 159 12.33 -4.73 2.39
CA TYR A 159 11.10 -5.09 3.09
C TYR A 159 11.21 -6.46 3.77
N ALA A 160 11.80 -7.46 3.11
CA ALA A 160 12.00 -8.79 3.67
C ALA A 160 12.82 -8.74 4.97
N ILE A 161 13.92 -7.99 4.97
CA ILE A 161 14.78 -7.79 6.16
C ILE A 161 14.02 -7.05 7.26
N ALA A 162 13.33 -5.96 6.94
CA ALA A 162 12.56 -5.20 7.93
C ALA A 162 11.45 -6.05 8.57
N ARG A 163 10.78 -6.90 7.78
CA ARG A 163 9.76 -7.82 8.28
C ARG A 163 10.33 -8.90 9.18
N ASP A 164 11.46 -9.48 8.79
CA ASP A 164 12.19 -10.43 9.63
C ASP A 164 12.60 -9.77 10.96
N GLN A 165 12.95 -8.48 10.92
CA GLN A 165 13.41 -7.74 12.11
C GLN A 165 12.26 -7.54 13.08
N ASP A 166 11.11 -7.11 12.57
CA ASP A 166 9.89 -7.01 13.36
C ASP A 166 9.52 -8.36 13.97
N TRP A 167 9.53 -9.44 13.17
CA TRP A 167 9.21 -10.79 13.65
C TRP A 167 10.15 -11.25 14.78
N TYR A 168 11.45 -11.07 14.62
CA TYR A 168 12.44 -11.41 15.65
C TYR A 168 12.20 -10.65 16.95
N HIS A 169 11.92 -9.35 16.87
CA HIS A 169 11.64 -8.53 18.05
C HIS A 169 10.34 -8.92 18.74
N GLN A 170 9.28 -9.23 17.99
CA GLN A 170 8.02 -9.72 18.58
C GLN A 170 8.25 -11.02 19.34
N MET A 171 8.98 -11.98 18.76
CA MET A 171 9.32 -13.23 19.46
C MET A 171 10.10 -12.98 20.74
N ALA A 172 11.10 -12.10 20.71
CA ALA A 172 11.90 -11.78 21.90
C ALA A 172 11.05 -11.15 23.03
N ILE A 173 10.05 -10.32 22.66
CA ILE A 173 9.09 -9.74 23.61
C ILE A 173 8.25 -10.85 24.25
N GLU A 174 7.63 -11.70 23.43
CA GLU A 174 6.78 -12.81 23.89
C GLU A 174 7.52 -13.78 24.83
N GLU A 175 8.76 -14.14 24.48
CA GLU A 175 9.62 -14.98 25.33
C GLU A 175 9.94 -14.32 26.68
N THR A 176 10.17 -13.01 26.66
CA THR A 176 10.46 -12.23 27.88
C THR A 176 9.23 -12.12 28.77
N GLU A 177 8.06 -11.84 28.19
CA GLU A 177 6.78 -11.79 28.92
C GLU A 177 6.47 -13.14 29.56
N THR A 178 6.66 -14.23 28.83
CA THR A 178 6.46 -15.61 29.33
C THR A 178 7.39 -15.90 30.51
N ARG A 179 8.66 -15.46 30.45
CA ARG A 179 9.63 -15.62 31.55
C ARG A 179 9.30 -14.81 32.80
N ILE A 180 8.62 -13.66 32.66
CA ILE A 180 8.24 -12.81 33.80
C ILE A 180 6.97 -13.31 34.49
N GLN A 181 6.09 -14.01 33.76
CA GLN A 181 4.85 -14.59 34.30
C GLN A 181 5.07 -15.89 35.10
N HIS A 182 6.27 -16.48 35.05
CA HIS A 182 6.70 -17.66 35.81
C HIS A 182 7.66 -17.28 36.94
#